data_AF-A0AB34GR79-F1
#
_entry.id   AF-A0AB34GR79-F1
#
_cell.length_a   1.000
_cell.length_b   1.000
_cell.length_c   1.000
_cell.angle_alpha   90.00
_cell.angle_beta   90.00
_cell.angle_gamma   90.00
#
_symmetry.space_group_name_H-M   'P 1'
#
loop_
_entity.id
_entity.type
_entity.pdbx_description
1 polymer ?
#
loop_
_entity_poly.entity_id
_entity_poly.type
_entity_poly.pdbx_seq_one_letter_code
_entity_poly.pdbx_strand_id
1 'polypeptide(L)'
;MRGRVKFSEKKSEPEGGPQRGEVEFIKEIRSVGEGVKSEFFHCIFEDMTKKEYGMFIYPEEGSYVRFLVNNSRYGPGYCKSHPTILMFWNAFHKLTLDEKRKFLFFLTGNERLHVKGVRKVGILFRCPETFSERDFSRSLTCHNILDLPKYSTMERMEEALQVAINSNKGFISPTVTE
;
A
#
# COMPACT_ATOMS: atom_id res chain seq x y z
N MET A 1 -19.74 -4.43 -8.59
CA MET A 1 -19.02 -5.58 -8.03
C MET A 1 -18.23 -5.13 -6.79
N ARG A 2 -18.49 -5.71 -5.61
CA ARG A 2 -17.60 -5.63 -4.43
C ARG A 2 -17.60 -7.02 -3.79
N GLY A 3 -16.62 -7.85 -4.15
CA GLY A 3 -16.30 -9.08 -3.44
C GLY A 3 -15.11 -8.81 -2.50
N ARG A 4 -15.10 -9.43 -1.32
CA ARG A 4 -13.98 -9.33 -0.37
C ARG A 4 -13.41 -10.74 -0.18
N VAL A 5 -12.15 -10.92 -0.56
CA VAL A 5 -11.39 -12.16 -0.35
C VAL A 5 -10.74 -12.08 1.03
N LYS A 6 -10.78 -13.18 1.80
CA LYS A 6 -10.10 -13.27 3.10
C LYS A 6 -8.98 -14.31 2.97
N PHE A 7 -7.75 -13.90 3.34
CA PHE A 7 -6.61 -14.80 3.39
C PHE A 7 -6.43 -15.28 4.83
N SER A 8 -6.15 -16.58 5.00
CA SER A 8 -5.68 -17.13 6.27
C SER A 8 -4.41 -17.93 6.04
N GLU A 9 -3.33 -17.58 6.73
CA GLU A 9 -2.10 -18.36 6.77
C GLU A 9 -2.17 -19.32 7.95
N LYS A 10 -2.00 -20.63 7.70
CA LYS A 10 -1.74 -21.59 8.78
C LYS A 10 -0.27 -21.49 9.17
N LYS A 11 -0.03 -21.39 10.48
CA LYS A 11 1.31 -21.45 11.07
C LYS A 11 1.90 -22.85 10.85
N SER A 12 3.16 -22.87 10.43
CA SER A 12 3.94 -24.00 9.92
C SER A 12 4.08 -25.21 10.84
N GLU A 13 4.02 -26.42 10.25
CA GLU A 13 4.91 -27.53 10.63
C GLU A 13 6.07 -27.62 9.62
N PRO A 14 7.23 -28.19 10.01
CA PRO A 14 8.50 -27.83 9.41
C PRO A 14 8.96 -28.86 8.38
N GLU A 15 8.37 -28.92 7.18
CA GLU A 15 9.05 -29.55 6.03
C GLU A 15 8.68 -28.89 4.69
N GLY A 16 9.68 -28.21 4.10
CA GLY A 16 10.04 -28.09 2.67
C GLY A 16 9.03 -28.03 1.51
N GLY A 17 7.72 -27.85 1.72
CA GLY A 17 6.73 -27.77 0.65
C GLY A 17 6.25 -26.34 0.33
N PRO A 18 5.79 -26.04 -0.91
CA PRO A 18 5.20 -24.74 -1.23
C PRO A 18 3.91 -24.55 -0.42
N GLN A 19 3.85 -23.47 0.36
CA GLN A 19 2.68 -23.12 1.17
C GLN A 19 1.46 -22.90 0.26
N ARG A 20 0.51 -23.84 0.28
CA ARG A 20 -0.76 -23.73 -0.42
C ARG A 20 -1.70 -22.88 0.45
N GLY A 21 -1.83 -21.60 0.12
CA GLY A 21 -2.85 -20.73 0.72
C GLY A 21 -4.24 -21.14 0.23
N GLU A 22 -5.17 -21.38 1.14
CA GLU A 22 -6.58 -21.61 0.82
C GLU A 22 -7.30 -20.27 0.61
N VAL A 23 -8.02 -20.14 -0.51
CA VAL A 23 -8.80 -18.95 -0.85
C VAL A 23 -10.28 -19.29 -0.69
N GLU A 24 -10.96 -18.68 0.28
CA GLU A 24 -12.40 -18.79 0.43
C GLU A 24 -13.11 -17.49 0.00
N PHE A 25 -14.15 -17.64 -0.83
CA PHE A 25 -15.03 -16.55 -1.27
C PHE A 25 -16.21 -16.41 -0.31
N ILE A 26 -16.34 -15.26 0.36
CA ILE A 26 -17.44 -15.00 1.29
C ILE A 26 -18.53 -14.16 0.60
N LYS A 27 -19.73 -14.73 0.50
CA LYS A 27 -20.98 -14.17 -0.06
C LYS A 27 -20.91 -13.79 -1.55
N GLU A 28 -21.31 -14.74 -2.39
CA GLU A 28 -21.59 -14.54 -3.80
C GLU A 28 -22.97 -13.85 -3.95
N ILE A 29 -23.02 -12.64 -4.53
CA ILE A 29 -24.28 -12.12 -5.07
C ILE A 29 -24.51 -12.84 -6.39
N ARG A 30 -25.32 -13.91 -6.37
CA ARG A 30 -25.76 -14.58 -7.58
C ARG A 30 -26.62 -13.62 -8.40
N SER A 31 -26.03 -13.04 -9.45
CA SER A 31 -26.81 -12.38 -10.50
C SER A 31 -27.61 -13.45 -11.23
N VAL A 32 -28.89 -13.20 -11.49
CA VAL A 32 -29.82 -14.08 -12.22
C VAL A 32 -29.54 -14.01 -13.73
N GLY A 33 -28.27 -14.19 -14.13
CA GLY A 33 -27.84 -14.10 -15.53
C GLY A 33 -26.54 -14.88 -15.78
N GLU A 34 -26.24 -15.11 -17.07
CA GLU A 34 -25.03 -15.81 -17.58
C GLU A 34 -23.74 -15.02 -17.28
N GLY A 35 -23.39 -14.94 -16.00
CA GLY A 35 -22.11 -14.41 -15.55
C GLY A 35 -20.96 -15.38 -15.81
N VAL A 36 -19.75 -14.83 -15.91
CA VAL A 36 -18.52 -15.62 -15.98
C VAL A 36 -18.46 -16.53 -14.75
N LYS A 37 -18.33 -17.84 -14.98
CA LYS A 37 -18.40 -18.85 -13.91
C LYS A 37 -17.33 -18.63 -12.84
N SER A 38 -17.65 -18.95 -11.59
CA SER A 38 -16.73 -18.83 -10.45
C SER A 38 -15.41 -19.57 -10.68
N GLU A 39 -15.45 -20.73 -11.35
CA GLU A 39 -14.23 -21.49 -11.66
C GLU A 39 -13.28 -20.73 -12.60
N PHE A 40 -13.80 -19.89 -13.50
CA PHE A 40 -12.98 -19.05 -14.36
C PHE A 40 -12.24 -17.97 -13.57
N PHE A 41 -12.90 -17.35 -12.58
CA PHE A 41 -12.23 -16.41 -11.68
C PHE A 41 -11.16 -17.09 -10.83
N HIS A 42 -11.39 -18.34 -10.41
CA HIS A 42 -10.39 -19.13 -9.69
C HIS A 42 -9.14 -19.39 -10.55
N CYS A 43 -9.32 -19.86 -11.79
CA CYS A 43 -8.21 -20.11 -12.70
C CYS A 43 -7.44 -18.82 -13.04
N ILE A 44 -8.15 -17.73 -13.37
CA ILE A 44 -7.50 -16.44 -13.65
C ILE A 44 -6.79 -15.91 -12.41
N PHE A 45 -7.35 -16.06 -11.20
CA PHE A 45 -6.72 -15.59 -9.97
C PHE A 45 -5.48 -16.40 -9.60
N GLU A 46 -5.53 -17.73 -9.71
CA GLU A 46 -4.35 -18.59 -9.54
C GLU A 46 -3.28 -18.25 -10.57
N ASP A 47 -3.65 -18.07 -11.85
CA ASP A 47 -2.70 -17.69 -12.90
C ASP A 47 -2.12 -16.28 -12.72
N MET A 48 -2.91 -15.32 -12.22
CA MET A 48 -2.44 -13.96 -11.91
C MET A 48 -1.50 -13.90 -10.69
N THR A 49 -1.59 -14.87 -9.77
CA THR A 49 -0.81 -14.90 -8.52
C THR A 49 0.43 -15.77 -8.61
N LYS A 50 0.54 -16.62 -9.63
CA LYS A 50 1.74 -17.40 -9.94
C LYS A 50 2.93 -16.46 -10.23
N LYS A 51 4.01 -16.63 -9.46
CA LYS A 51 5.25 -15.82 -9.56
C LYS A 51 5.90 -15.84 -10.96
N GLU A 52 5.72 -16.93 -11.71
CA GLU A 52 6.27 -17.14 -13.05
C GLU A 52 5.68 -16.21 -14.14
N TYR A 53 4.46 -15.70 -13.96
CA TYR A 53 3.84 -14.78 -14.92
C TYR A 53 4.24 -13.31 -14.71
N GLY A 54 4.99 -12.99 -13.63
CA GLY A 54 5.61 -11.66 -13.45
C GLY A 54 4.62 -10.49 -13.48
N MET A 55 3.37 -10.70 -13.11
CA MET A 55 2.35 -9.63 -13.18
C MET A 55 2.54 -8.63 -12.03
N PHE A 56 2.82 -9.15 -10.83
CA PHE A 56 3.04 -8.39 -9.60
C PHE A 56 4.30 -8.89 -8.90
N ILE A 57 5.10 -7.97 -8.38
CA ILE A 57 6.22 -8.31 -7.48
C ILE A 57 6.01 -7.67 -6.12
N TYR A 58 6.40 -8.40 -5.09
CA TYR A 58 6.84 -7.77 -3.85
C TYR A 58 8.18 -7.16 -4.16
N PRO A 59 8.29 -5.84 -4.22
CA PRO A 59 9.55 -5.28 -4.59
C PRO A 59 10.54 -5.56 -3.46
N GLU A 60 11.66 -6.20 -3.79
CA GLU A 60 12.76 -6.34 -2.84
C GLU A 60 13.22 -4.94 -2.41
N GLU A 61 13.53 -4.79 -1.12
CA GLU A 61 13.55 -3.52 -0.40
C GLU A 61 14.35 -2.42 -1.11
N GLY A 62 15.46 -2.77 -1.76
CA GLY A 62 16.33 -1.80 -2.43
C GLY A 62 15.84 -1.31 -3.80
N SER A 63 15.10 -2.13 -4.56
CA SER A 63 14.84 -1.84 -5.98
C SER A 63 13.81 -0.73 -6.16
N TYR A 64 12.64 -0.85 -5.52
CA TYR A 64 11.55 0.13 -5.69
C TYR A 64 11.74 1.40 -4.89
N VAL A 65 12.38 1.36 -3.72
CA VAL A 65 12.64 2.56 -2.92
C VAL A 65 13.51 3.54 -3.71
N ARG A 66 14.50 3.02 -4.44
CA ARG A 66 15.30 3.83 -5.37
C ARG A 66 14.45 4.51 -6.44
N PHE A 67 13.49 3.79 -7.03
CA PHE A 67 12.57 4.37 -8.02
C PHE A 67 11.63 5.40 -7.39
N LEU A 68 11.07 5.12 -6.20
CA LEU A 68 10.25 6.08 -5.45
C LEU A 68 11.00 7.39 -5.23
N VAL A 69 12.23 7.33 -4.72
CA VAL A 69 13.05 8.52 -4.45
C VAL A 69 13.38 9.26 -5.75
N ASN A 70 13.84 8.55 -6.78
CA ASN A 70 14.30 9.16 -8.03
C ASN A 70 13.18 9.78 -8.86
N ASN A 71 12.00 9.16 -8.86
CA ASN A 71 10.84 9.62 -9.63
C ASN A 71 9.96 10.60 -8.84
N SER A 72 10.27 10.85 -7.57
CA SER A 72 9.50 11.77 -6.75
C SER A 72 9.53 13.19 -7.31
N ARG A 73 8.37 13.83 -7.26
CA ARG A 73 8.14 15.20 -7.70
C ARG A 73 7.72 16.04 -6.51
N TYR A 74 7.99 17.33 -6.58
CA TYR A 74 7.73 18.26 -5.50
C TYR A 74 6.82 19.37 -6.02
N GLY A 75 5.66 19.52 -5.39
CA GLY A 75 4.75 20.61 -5.64
C GLY A 75 5.26 21.93 -5.06
N PRO A 76 4.51 23.03 -5.23
CA PRO A 76 4.89 24.34 -4.73
C PRO A 76 5.22 24.32 -3.23
N GLY A 77 6.32 24.98 -2.86
CA GLY A 77 6.78 25.03 -1.47
C GLY A 77 7.56 23.80 -0.99
N TYR A 78 7.73 22.77 -1.83
CA TYR A 78 8.65 21.66 -1.59
C TYR A 78 9.75 21.59 -2.65
N CYS A 79 10.90 21.10 -2.21
CA CYS A 79 12.01 20.73 -3.07
C CYS A 79 12.76 19.56 -2.43
N LYS A 80 13.66 18.92 -3.19
CA LYS A 80 14.43 17.76 -2.73
C LYS A 80 15.22 18.02 -1.44
N SER A 81 15.71 19.24 -1.24
CA SER A 81 16.49 19.65 -0.07
C SER A 81 15.65 20.25 1.06
N HIS A 82 14.32 20.31 0.92
CA HIS A 82 13.46 20.88 1.96
C HIS A 82 13.56 20.04 3.25
N PRO A 83 13.70 20.65 4.44
CA PRO A 83 13.90 19.93 5.69
C PRO A 83 12.86 18.82 5.93
N THR A 84 11.58 19.13 5.73
CA THR A 84 10.48 18.14 5.82
C THR A 84 10.64 16.95 4.86
N ILE A 85 11.13 17.17 3.63
CA ILE A 85 11.35 16.08 2.67
C ILE A 85 12.52 15.20 3.13
N LEU A 86 13.60 15.80 3.63
CA LEU A 86 14.73 15.07 4.18
C LEU A 86 14.33 14.24 5.41
N MET A 87 13.54 14.83 6.32
CA MET A 87 12.98 14.13 7.48
C MET A 87 12.10 12.95 7.05
N PHE A 88 11.24 13.14 6.05
CA PHE A 88 10.39 12.08 5.52
C PHE A 88 11.23 10.89 5.04
N TRP A 89 12.25 11.12 4.20
CA TRP A 89 13.07 10.03 3.69
C TRP A 89 13.90 9.36 4.79
N ASN A 90 14.43 10.14 5.74
CA ASN A 90 15.11 9.59 6.90
C ASN A 90 14.18 8.68 7.72
N ALA A 91 12.93 9.08 7.95
CA ALA A 91 11.95 8.30 8.70
C ALA A 91 11.56 7.04 7.91
N PHE A 92 11.30 7.21 6.61
CA PHE A 92 10.92 6.13 5.70
C PHE A 92 12.02 5.05 5.58
N HIS A 93 13.30 5.44 5.58
CA HIS A 93 14.40 4.49 5.52
C HIS A 93 14.54 3.64 6.79
N LYS A 94 14.15 4.18 7.96
CA LYS A 94 14.14 3.45 9.24
C LYS A 94 13.00 2.42 9.34
N LEU A 95 11.97 2.53 8.51
CA LEU A 95 10.85 1.59 8.52
C LEU A 95 11.30 0.17 8.16
N THR A 96 10.65 -0.81 8.78
CA THR A 96 10.76 -2.23 8.41
C THR A 96 10.13 -2.48 7.03
N LEU A 97 10.47 -3.62 6.42
CA LEU A 97 9.89 -4.02 5.13
C LEU A 97 8.35 -4.03 5.14
N ASP A 98 7.74 -4.53 6.22
CA ASP A 98 6.28 -4.60 6.34
C ASP A 98 5.64 -3.22 6.53
N GLU A 99 6.30 -2.32 7.24
CA GLU A 99 5.86 -0.93 7.34
C GLU A 99 5.97 -0.20 5.99
N LYS A 100 7.04 -0.44 5.23
CA LYS A 100 7.18 0.12 3.87
C LYS A 100 6.11 -0.42 2.92
N ARG A 101 5.70 -1.69 3.06
CA ARG A 101 4.56 -2.26 2.30
C ARG A 101 3.24 -1.60 2.68
N LYS A 102 2.98 -1.42 3.98
CA LYS A 102 1.80 -0.69 4.47
C LYS A 102 1.78 0.76 4.03
N PHE A 103 2.94 1.44 4.00
CA PHE A 103 3.06 2.78 3.44
C PHE A 103 2.77 2.78 1.93
N LEU A 104 3.29 1.81 1.19
CA LEU A 104 3.03 1.70 -0.23
C LEU A 104 1.53 1.51 -0.51
N PHE A 105 0.85 0.70 0.31
CA PHE A 105 -0.60 0.56 0.26
C PHE A 105 -1.31 1.88 0.62
N PHE A 106 -0.86 2.58 1.67
CA PHE A 106 -1.37 3.91 2.02
C PHE A 106 -1.25 4.88 0.83
N LEU A 107 -0.12 4.90 0.14
CA LEU A 107 0.16 5.82 -0.96
C LEU A 107 -0.58 5.46 -2.24
N THR A 108 -0.67 4.18 -2.59
CA THR A 108 -1.07 3.72 -3.94
C THR A 108 -2.39 2.95 -3.94
N GLY A 109 -2.91 2.57 -2.77
CA GLY A 109 -4.04 1.64 -2.63
C GLY A 109 -3.69 0.18 -2.95
N ASN A 110 -2.42 -0.12 -3.24
CA ASN A 110 -1.95 -1.47 -3.55
C ASN A 110 -0.64 -1.77 -2.81
N GLU A 111 -0.56 -2.91 -2.14
CA GLU A 111 0.66 -3.35 -1.47
C GLU A 111 1.67 -3.99 -2.45
N ARG A 112 1.22 -4.33 -3.66
CA ARG A 112 2.00 -4.95 -4.73
C ARG A 112 2.15 -3.99 -5.91
N LEU A 113 3.32 -3.98 -6.52
CA LEU A 113 3.56 -3.20 -7.73
C LEU A 113 3.54 -4.11 -8.96
N HIS A 114 2.94 -3.61 -10.03
CA HIS A 114 3.03 -4.27 -11.34
C HIS A 114 4.48 -4.24 -11.80
N VAL A 115 5.04 -5.35 -12.30
CA VAL A 115 6.45 -5.41 -12.72
C VAL A 115 6.79 -4.30 -13.74
N LYS A 116 5.88 -4.04 -14.68
CA LYS A 116 6.03 -2.95 -15.67
C LYS A 116 5.90 -1.55 -15.04
N GLY A 117 5.21 -1.43 -13.91
CA GLY A 117 4.92 -0.17 -13.21
C GLY A 117 5.96 0.24 -12.16
N VAL A 118 6.75 -0.70 -11.63
CA VAL A 118 7.75 -0.44 -10.56
C VAL A 118 8.73 0.66 -10.95
N ARG A 119 9.21 0.68 -12.20
CA ARG A 119 10.17 1.70 -12.66
C ARG A 119 9.57 3.11 -12.76
N LYS A 120 8.25 3.23 -12.78
CA LYS A 120 7.50 4.49 -12.91
C LYS A 120 6.89 4.96 -11.58
N VAL A 121 7.02 4.17 -10.51
CA VAL A 121 6.48 4.55 -9.20
C VAL A 121 7.24 5.78 -8.68
N GLY A 122 6.51 6.75 -8.15
CA GLY A 122 7.04 8.00 -7.61
C GLY A 122 5.98 8.70 -6.77
N ILE A 123 6.42 9.58 -5.87
CA ILE A 123 5.53 10.34 -4.98
C ILE A 123 5.48 11.78 -5.48
N LEU A 124 4.29 12.35 -5.62
CA LEU A 124 4.15 13.80 -5.73
C LEU A 124 3.90 14.37 -4.33
N PHE A 125 4.90 15.05 -3.77
CA PHE A 125 4.78 15.73 -2.48
C PHE A 125 4.07 17.07 -2.65
N ARG A 126 3.05 17.33 -1.83
CA ARG A 126 2.32 18.60 -1.81
C ARG A 126 2.01 19.01 -0.39
N CYS A 127 1.97 20.32 -0.12
CA CYS A 127 1.40 20.85 1.11
C CYS A 127 0.18 21.69 0.74
N PRO A 128 -1.05 21.20 0.97
CA PRO A 128 -2.24 22.04 0.86
C PRO A 128 -2.13 23.27 1.75
N GLU A 129 -2.67 24.42 1.33
CA GLU A 129 -2.64 25.65 2.13
C GLU A 129 -3.45 25.54 3.43
N THR A 130 -4.41 24.62 3.47
CA THR A 130 -5.24 24.34 4.65
C THR A 130 -4.52 23.49 5.70
N PHE A 131 -3.31 23.02 5.43
CA PHE A 131 -2.56 22.16 6.34
C PHE A 131 -1.74 22.96 7.34
N SER A 132 -1.85 22.55 8.59
CA SER A 132 -1.02 22.95 9.72
C SER A 132 -0.08 21.82 10.13
N GLU A 133 0.89 22.12 10.98
CA GLU A 133 1.81 21.12 11.54
C GLU A 133 1.11 20.03 12.38
N ARG A 134 -0.10 20.32 12.88
CA ARG A 134 -0.90 19.38 13.67
C ARG A 134 -1.64 18.37 12.80
N ASP A 135 -1.75 18.61 11.50
CA ASP A 135 -2.42 17.70 10.60
C ASP A 135 -1.56 16.45 10.32
N PHE A 136 -2.23 15.37 9.93
CA PHE A 136 -1.58 14.14 9.49
C PHE A 136 -1.45 14.12 7.97
N SER A 137 -0.47 13.37 7.47
CA SER A 137 -0.31 13.17 6.03
C SER A 137 -1.53 12.48 5.43
N ARG A 138 -1.93 12.88 4.22
CA ARG A 138 -3.02 12.25 3.46
C ARG A 138 -2.52 11.79 2.10
N SER A 139 -3.01 10.65 1.62
CA SER A 139 -2.72 10.17 0.27
C SER A 139 -3.89 10.42 -0.67
N LEU A 140 -3.59 10.82 -1.91
CA LEU A 140 -4.55 10.75 -3.02
C LEU A 140 -4.08 9.62 -3.93
N THR A 141 -4.54 8.42 -3.61
CA THR A 141 -4.04 7.15 -4.15
C THR A 141 -4.08 7.08 -5.67
N CYS A 142 -5.14 7.60 -6.30
CA CYS A 142 -5.27 7.63 -7.76
C CYS A 142 -4.13 8.37 -8.48
N HIS A 143 -3.41 9.25 -7.77
CA HIS A 143 -2.39 10.12 -8.34
C HIS A 143 -1.00 9.96 -7.69
N ASN A 144 -0.85 9.02 -6.74
CA ASN A 144 0.35 8.87 -5.91
C ASN A 144 0.81 10.20 -5.28
N ILE A 145 -0.15 11.03 -4.88
CA ILE A 145 0.12 12.30 -4.20
C ILE A 145 0.16 12.04 -2.69
N LEU A 146 1.19 12.57 -2.05
CA LEU A 146 1.27 12.65 -0.61
C LEU A 146 1.12 14.12 -0.19
N ASP A 147 -0.03 14.43 0.38
CA ASP A 147 -0.23 15.68 1.12
C ASP A 147 0.52 15.56 2.44
N LEU A 148 1.64 16.24 2.53
CA LEU A 148 2.57 16.22 3.65
C LEU A 148 2.58 17.62 4.27
N PRO A 149 2.14 17.79 5.53
CA PRO A 149 2.35 19.04 6.26
C PRO A 149 3.83 19.33 6.49
N LYS A 150 4.18 20.62 6.63
CA LYS A 150 5.55 21.06 6.92
C LYS A 150 5.87 20.86 8.41
N TYR A 151 6.25 19.64 8.78
CA TYR A 151 6.70 19.34 10.14
C TYR A 151 8.04 20.00 10.45
N SER A 152 8.19 20.49 11.70
CA SER A 152 9.42 21.11 12.20
C SER A 152 10.38 20.11 12.86
N THR A 153 9.86 19.00 13.40
CA THR A 153 10.66 17.98 14.12
C THR A 153 10.59 16.60 13.47
N MET A 154 11.63 15.81 13.70
CA MET A 154 11.71 14.42 13.26
C MET A 154 10.68 13.54 13.97
N GLU A 155 10.46 13.78 15.26
CA GLU A 155 9.50 13.02 16.08
C GLU A 155 8.08 13.16 15.51
N ARG A 156 7.68 14.38 15.14
CA ARG A 156 6.38 14.63 14.53
C ARG A 156 6.23 13.94 13.17
N MET A 157 7.30 13.93 12.37
CA MET A 157 7.34 13.21 11.10
C MET A 157 7.15 11.70 11.31
N GLU A 158 7.88 11.10 12.24
CA GLU A 158 7.80 9.67 12.56
C GLU A 158 6.41 9.30 13.08
N GLU A 159 5.83 10.10 13.97
CA GLU A 159 4.46 9.92 14.47
C GLU A 159 3.44 9.97 13.33
N ALA A 160 3.50 10.99 12.47
CA ALA A 160 2.57 11.13 11.36
C ALA A 160 2.68 9.98 10.36
N LEU A 161 3.91 9.53 10.08
CA LEU A 161 4.17 8.38 9.21
C LEU A 161 3.61 7.09 9.81
N GLN A 162 3.76 6.88 11.11
CA GLN A 162 3.18 5.74 11.82
C GLN A 162 1.65 5.77 11.78
N VAL A 163 1.02 6.93 11.97
CA VAL A 163 -0.43 7.07 11.81
C VAL A 163 -0.86 6.70 10.39
N ALA A 164 -0.18 7.19 9.36
CA ALA A 164 -0.49 6.88 7.96
C ALA A 164 -0.43 5.38 7.65
N ILE A 165 0.62 4.71 8.11
CA ILE A 165 0.85 3.26 7.94
C ILE A 165 -0.23 2.43 8.65
N ASN A 166 -0.69 2.89 9.82
CA ASN A 166 -1.67 2.19 10.65
C ASN A 166 -3.13 2.55 10.30
N SER A 167 -3.37 3.59 9.50
CA SER A 167 -4.70 4.05 9.09
C SER A 167 -5.46 3.05 8.18
N ASN A 168 -4.78 2.02 7.68
CA ASN A 168 -5.35 1.03 6.76
C ASN A 168 -6.09 -0.13 7.43
N LYS A 169 -6.41 -0.05 8.73
CA LYS A 169 -7.35 -0.98 9.36
C LYS A 169 -8.75 -0.70 8.83
N GLY A 170 -9.10 -1.38 7.73
CA GLY A 170 -10.38 -1.22 7.03
C GLY A 170 -11.58 -1.36 7.96
N PHE A 171 -12.70 -0.74 7.57
CA PHE A 171 -14.03 -0.78 8.23
C PHE A 171 -14.21 -2.00 9.14
N ILE A 172 -13.92 -1.82 10.43
CA ILE A 172 -14.44 -2.67 11.50
C ILE A 172 -15.82 -2.08 11.77
N SER A 173 -16.88 -2.74 11.31
CA SER A 173 -18.22 -2.40 11.77
C SER A 173 -18.19 -2.43 13.30
N PRO A 174 -18.63 -1.37 14.00
CA PRO A 174 -18.80 -1.48 15.43
C PRO A 174 -19.78 -2.63 15.67
N THR A 175 -19.30 -3.70 16.28
CA THR A 175 -20.19 -4.68 16.88
C THR A 175 -20.94 -3.92 17.94
N VAL A 176 -22.21 -3.63 17.67
CA VAL A 176 -23.16 -3.18 18.68
C VAL A 176 -23.23 -4.33 19.68
N THR A 177 -22.52 -4.18 20.80
CA THR A 177 -22.81 -4.93 22.02
C THR A 177 -24.08 -4.32 22.59
N GLU A 178 -25.18 -5.06 22.48
CA GLU A 178 -26.34 -4.93 23.37
C GLU A 178 -25.92 -5.22 24.83
#